data_AF-A0A9J8AP36-F1
#
_entry.id   AF-A0A9J8AP36-F1
#
_cell.length_a   1.000
_cell.length_b   1.000
_cell.length_c   1.000
_cell.angle_alpha   90.00
_cell.angle_beta   90.00
_cell.angle_gamma   90.00
#
_symmetry.space_group_name_H-M   'P 1'
#
loop_
_entity.id
_entity.type
_entity.pdbx_description
1 polymer ?
#
loop_
_entity_poly.entity_id
_entity_poly.type
_entity_poly.pdbx_seq_one_letter_code
_entity_poly.pdbx_strand_id
1 'polypeptide(L)'
;TSCIDNICYKQSGTLFLLQGQKHDSSATDWLSSAEREQFLLELKATGWMEVEDRDALHKELHFKSFNQAFGFMCRVALQAEKMNHHPEWFNVYNKVQITLSTHDCGGLSKKDIRLAKFIDKVALSL
;
A
#
# COMPACT_ATOMS: atom_id res chain seq x y z
N THR A 1 7.03 27.24 20.84
CA THR A 1 7.64 28.40 20.14
C THR A 1 8.25 27.92 18.85
N SER A 2 8.30 28.82 17.84
CA SER A 2 8.64 28.67 16.40
C SER A 2 7.54 28.05 15.52
N CYS A 3 6.69 28.82 14.84
CA CYS A 3 6.88 29.68 13.64
C CYS A 3 6.63 28.90 12.34
N ILE A 4 5.50 29.18 11.68
CA ILE A 4 5.27 28.92 10.25
C ILE A 4 4.79 30.24 9.64
N ASP A 5 5.40 30.59 8.52
CA ASP A 5 5.48 31.91 7.94
C ASP A 5 4.14 32.56 7.56
N ASN A 6 4.04 33.83 7.96
CA ASN A 6 3.09 34.81 7.47
C ASN A 6 3.19 34.98 5.95
N ILE A 7 2.17 34.55 5.20
CA ILE A 7 1.76 35.26 3.98
C ILE A 7 0.23 35.41 3.99
N CYS A 8 -0.20 36.64 4.19
CA CYS A 8 -1.59 37.08 4.11
C CYS A 8 -1.80 37.75 2.74
N TYR A 9 -2.73 37.24 1.93
CA TYR A 9 -3.32 38.00 0.84
C TYR A 9 -4.83 38.13 1.08
N LYS A 10 -5.26 39.36 1.36
CA LYS A 10 -6.67 39.78 1.32
C LYS A 10 -6.94 40.34 -0.07
N GLN A 11 -7.88 39.77 -0.82
CA GLN A 11 -8.60 40.50 -1.85
C GLN A 11 -9.98 39.89 -2.12
N SER A 12 -10.99 40.76 -1.96
CA SER A 12 -12.38 40.69 -2.42
C SER A 12 -13.31 39.60 -1.87
N GLY A 13 -14.44 40.06 -1.35
CA GLY A 13 -15.40 39.24 -0.62
C GLY A 13 -16.24 38.35 -1.52
N THR A 14 -16.32 37.08 -1.11
CA THR A 14 -17.53 36.24 -1.10
C THR A 14 -17.21 35.10 -0.15
N LEU A 15 -17.95 34.96 0.94
CA LEU A 15 -17.77 33.87 1.89
C LEU A 15 -18.36 32.59 1.28
N PHE A 16 -17.58 31.88 0.47
CA PHE A 16 -17.86 30.47 0.21
C PHE A 16 -17.35 29.67 1.41
N LEU A 17 -18.28 29.06 2.15
CA LEU A 17 -17.96 27.95 3.03
C LEU A 17 -17.52 26.77 2.15
N LEU A 18 -16.26 26.78 1.70
CA LEU A 18 -15.61 25.55 1.32
C LEU A 18 -15.52 24.74 2.61
N GLN A 19 -16.42 23.76 2.73
CA GLN A 19 -16.22 22.64 3.64
C GLN A 19 -14.85 22.06 3.29
N GLY A 20 -13.84 22.44 4.08
CA GLY A 20 -12.55 21.79 4.03
C GLY A 20 -12.84 20.31 4.22
N GLN A 21 -12.56 19.50 3.19
CA GLN A 21 -12.45 18.07 3.38
C GLN A 21 -11.38 17.90 4.45
N LYS A 22 -11.82 17.59 5.67
CA LYS A 22 -10.95 17.05 6.69
C LYS A 22 -10.32 15.83 6.05
N HIS A 23 -9.03 15.91 5.73
CA HIS A 23 -8.26 14.71 5.49
C HIS A 23 -8.17 14.03 6.85
N ASP A 24 -9.16 13.18 7.13
CA ASP A 24 -9.20 12.35 8.31
C ASP A 24 -8.11 11.29 8.14
N SER A 25 -6.96 11.53 8.76
CA SER A 25 -5.83 10.62 8.77
C SER A 25 -5.78 9.76 10.04
N SER A 26 -6.90 9.47 10.71
CA SER A 26 -6.83 8.63 11.92
C SER A 26 -8.11 7.90 12.32
N ALA A 27 -8.85 7.30 11.37
CA ALA A 27 -9.93 6.37 11.69
C ALA A 27 -9.81 5.06 10.90
N THR A 28 -8.99 4.15 11.45
CA THR A 28 -8.97 2.68 11.24
C THR A 28 -8.50 2.16 9.87
N ASP A 29 -7.19 2.20 9.64
CA ASP A 29 -6.50 1.31 8.68
C ASP A 29 -6.58 -0.17 9.10
N TRP A 30 -7.00 -0.47 10.33
CA TRP A 30 -7.19 -1.83 10.85
C TRP A 30 -8.32 -2.60 10.15
N LEU A 31 -8.14 -3.92 10.08
CA LEU A 31 -9.16 -4.87 9.62
C LEU A 31 -9.97 -5.38 10.81
N SER A 32 -11.30 -5.41 10.69
CA SER A 32 -12.12 -6.22 11.60
C SER A 32 -11.80 -7.71 11.42
N SER A 33 -12.09 -8.56 12.40
CA SER A 33 -11.80 -10.00 12.32
C SER A 33 -12.47 -10.66 11.10
N ALA A 34 -13.71 -10.29 10.78
CA ALA A 34 -14.44 -10.81 9.63
C ALA A 34 -13.84 -10.34 8.29
N GLU A 35 -13.52 -9.04 8.16
CA GLU A 35 -12.83 -8.51 6.97
C GLU A 35 -11.46 -9.19 6.78
N ARG A 36 -10.71 -9.37 7.89
CA ARG A 36 -9.41 -10.01 7.88
C ARG A 36 -9.51 -11.44 7.35
N GLU A 37 -10.41 -12.25 7.90
CA GLU A 37 -10.59 -13.63 7.46
C GLU A 37 -10.95 -13.71 5.98
N GLN A 38 -11.89 -12.88 5.53
CA GLN A 38 -12.30 -12.84 4.12
C GLN A 38 -11.14 -12.46 3.20
N PHE A 39 -10.41 -11.37 3.51
CA PHE A 39 -9.31 -10.93 2.65
C PHE A 39 -8.13 -11.90 2.66
N LEU A 40 -7.82 -12.52 3.79
CA LEU A 40 -6.79 -13.54 3.86
C LEU A 40 -7.16 -14.75 3.01
N LEU A 41 -8.43 -15.19 3.02
CA LEU A 41 -8.88 -16.27 2.17
C LEU A 41 -8.70 -15.94 0.67
N GLU A 42 -9.10 -14.73 0.26
CA GLU A 42 -8.95 -14.25 -1.12
C GLU A 42 -7.48 -14.20 -1.56
N LEU A 43 -6.59 -13.64 -0.73
CA LEU A 43 -5.17 -13.51 -1.06
C LEU A 43 -4.43 -14.85 -1.01
N LYS A 44 -4.82 -15.77 -0.10
CA LYS A 44 -4.32 -17.14 -0.10
C LYS A 44 -4.67 -17.88 -1.39
N ALA A 45 -5.88 -17.66 -1.92
CA ALA A 45 -6.30 -18.26 -3.19
C ALA A 45 -5.44 -17.77 -4.39
N THR A 46 -4.79 -16.61 -4.29
CA THR A 46 -3.85 -16.12 -5.31
C THR A 46 -2.38 -16.41 -4.99
N GLY A 47 -2.08 -17.14 -3.91
CA GLY A 47 -0.73 -17.58 -3.55
C GLY A 47 0.02 -16.69 -2.55
N TRP A 48 -0.66 -15.78 -1.87
CA TRP A 48 -0.08 -15.12 -0.68
C TRP A 48 -0.10 -16.07 0.53
N MET A 49 0.90 -15.95 1.38
CA MET A 49 1.06 -16.74 2.61
C MET A 49 1.22 -15.80 3.80
N GLU A 50 0.77 -16.21 4.98
CA GLU A 50 1.09 -15.49 6.21
C GLU A 50 2.54 -15.78 6.61
N VAL A 51 3.23 -14.79 7.16
CA VAL A 51 4.59 -14.95 7.68
C VAL A 51 4.52 -15.52 9.11
N GLU A 52 5.35 -16.52 9.40
CA GLU A 52 5.47 -17.06 10.75
C GLU A 52 5.99 -15.98 11.72
N ASP A 53 5.40 -15.91 12.92
CA ASP A 53 5.75 -14.95 13.98
C ASP A 53 5.67 -13.46 13.63
N ARG A 54 5.02 -13.11 12.51
CA ARG A 54 4.84 -11.72 12.09
C ARG A 54 3.48 -11.51 11.43
N ASP A 55 2.76 -10.47 11.83
CA ASP A 55 1.52 -10.07 11.18
C ASP A 55 1.79 -9.41 9.81
N ALA A 56 2.09 -10.26 8.82
CA ALA A 56 2.51 -9.89 7.49
C ALA A 56 2.09 -10.94 6.46
N LEU A 57 2.01 -10.51 5.21
CA LEU A 57 1.78 -11.38 4.05
C LEU A 57 3.03 -11.47 3.19
N HIS A 58 3.31 -12.65 2.67
CA HIS A 58 4.44 -12.93 1.80
C HIS A 58 4.00 -13.60 0.50
N LYS A 59 4.67 -13.26 -0.61
CA LYS A 59 4.50 -13.92 -1.89
C LYS A 59 5.80 -13.88 -2.71
N GLU A 60 6.08 -14.99 -3.39
CA GLU A 60 7.17 -15.08 -4.36
C GLU A 60 6.58 -15.12 -5.79
N LEU A 61 7.11 -14.27 -6.67
CA LEU A 61 6.73 -14.18 -8.08
C LEU A 61 7.92 -14.54 -8.98
N HIS A 62 7.65 -15.30 -10.03
CA HIS A 62 8.65 -15.74 -11.01
C HIS A 62 8.26 -15.24 -12.40
N PHE A 63 9.11 -14.41 -13.00
CA PHE A 63 8.93 -13.82 -14.32
C PHE A 63 9.81 -14.55 -15.36
N LYS A 64 9.67 -14.22 -16.65
CA LYS A 64 10.51 -14.85 -17.70
C LYS A 64 11.94 -14.30 -17.72
N SER A 65 12.14 -13.06 -17.29
CA SER A 65 13.44 -12.38 -17.31
C SER A 65 13.52 -11.27 -16.28
N PHE A 66 14.73 -10.76 -16.04
CA PHE A 66 14.94 -9.57 -15.20
C PHE A 66 14.20 -8.34 -15.74
N ASN A 67 14.13 -8.16 -17.05
CA ASN A 67 13.43 -7.00 -17.64
C ASN A 67 11.93 -7.02 -17.29
N GLN A 68 11.28 -8.19 -17.35
CA GLN A 68 9.88 -8.32 -16.92
C GLN A 68 9.73 -8.08 -15.41
N ALA A 69 10.59 -8.69 -14.59
CA ALA A 69 10.56 -8.52 -13.13
C ALA A 69 10.72 -7.05 -12.73
N PHE A 70 11.69 -6.35 -13.31
CA PHE A 70 11.92 -4.95 -12.99
C PHE A 70 10.83 -4.02 -13.53
N GLY A 71 10.26 -4.33 -14.71
CA GLY A 71 9.08 -3.62 -15.22
C GLY A 71 7.85 -3.78 -14.32
N PHE A 72 7.63 -4.98 -13.77
CA PHE A 72 6.65 -5.23 -12.72
C PHE A 72 6.94 -4.36 -11.47
N MET A 73 8.19 -4.40 -10.97
CA MET A 73 8.60 -3.65 -9.79
C MET A 73 8.38 -2.14 -9.93
N CYS A 74 8.71 -1.55 -11.09
CA CYS A 74 8.47 -0.13 -11.36
C CYS A 74 6.98 0.25 -11.23
N ARG A 75 6.06 -0.60 -11.72
CA ARG A 75 4.62 -0.35 -11.60
C ARG A 75 4.14 -0.43 -10.16
N VAL A 76 4.68 -1.38 -9.37
CA VAL A 76 4.40 -1.49 -7.94
C VAL A 76 4.94 -0.29 -7.18
N ALA A 77 6.16 0.18 -7.48
CA ALA A 77 6.75 1.35 -6.85
C ALA A 77 5.92 2.63 -7.05
N LEU A 78 5.42 2.86 -8.28
CA LEU A 78 4.53 4.00 -8.56
C LEU A 78 3.24 3.96 -7.74
N GLN A 79 2.66 2.76 -7.56
CA GLN A 79 1.46 2.59 -6.75
C GLN A 79 1.76 2.73 -5.25
N ALA A 80 2.90 2.22 -4.79
CA ALA A 80 3.37 2.36 -3.41
C ALA A 80 3.50 3.84 -3.01
N GLU A 81 4.15 4.65 -3.85
CA GLU A 81 4.26 6.10 -3.66
C GLU A 81 2.88 6.78 -3.62
N LYS A 82 2.00 6.44 -4.56
CA LYS A 82 0.63 6.99 -4.57
C LYS A 82 -0.16 6.65 -3.30
N MET A 83 0.10 5.48 -2.70
CA MET A 83 -0.56 5.02 -1.48
C MET A 83 0.14 5.48 -0.21
N ASN A 84 1.36 6.04 -0.32
CA ASN A 84 2.29 6.20 0.79
C ASN A 84 2.38 4.91 1.64
N HIS A 85 2.56 3.76 0.96
CA HIS A 85 2.64 2.44 1.57
C HIS A 85 3.59 1.56 0.76
N HIS A 86 4.71 1.15 1.36
CA HIS A 86 5.82 0.53 0.65
C HIS A 86 5.95 -0.95 0.99
N PRO A 87 6.25 -1.82 -0.01
CA PRO A 87 6.56 -3.21 0.26
C PRO A 87 7.98 -3.37 0.82
N GLU A 88 8.18 -4.42 1.60
CA GLU A 88 9.50 -5.03 1.76
C GLU A 88 9.70 -6.03 0.62
N TRP A 89 10.82 -5.98 -0.09
CA TRP A 89 11.06 -6.94 -1.16
C TRP A 89 12.53 -7.31 -1.36
N PHE A 90 12.73 -8.47 -1.97
CA PHE A 90 14.01 -8.96 -2.44
C PHE A 90 13.86 -9.39 -3.90
N ASN A 91 14.79 -8.98 -4.76
CA ASN A 91 14.80 -9.36 -6.17
C ASN A 91 16.14 -9.99 -6.53
N VAL A 92 16.09 -11.15 -7.20
CA VAL A 92 17.24 -11.76 -7.86
C VAL A 92 16.82 -12.21 -9.26
N TYR A 93 17.39 -11.57 -10.29
CA TYR A 93 17.04 -11.82 -11.69
C TYR A 93 15.52 -11.80 -11.93
N ASN A 94 14.92 -12.93 -12.28
CA ASN A 94 13.51 -13.05 -12.62
C ASN A 94 12.61 -13.36 -11.41
N LYS A 95 13.15 -13.41 -10.18
CA LYS A 95 12.38 -13.70 -8.96
C LYS A 95 12.19 -12.44 -8.13
N VAL A 96 10.97 -12.20 -7.66
CA VAL A 96 10.64 -11.10 -6.75
C VAL A 96 9.90 -11.68 -5.55
N GLN A 97 10.50 -11.56 -4.37
CA GLN A 97 9.92 -11.91 -3.08
C GLN A 97 9.38 -10.64 -2.44
N ILE A 98 8.12 -10.66 -2.01
CA ILE A 98 7.42 -9.48 -1.49
C ILE A 98 6.83 -9.82 -0.14
N THR A 99 7.07 -8.96 0.84
CA THR A 99 6.46 -9.00 2.17
C THR A 99 5.71 -7.69 2.41
N LEU A 100 4.47 -7.78 2.89
CA LEU A 100 3.59 -6.65 3.18
C LEU A 100 3.16 -6.67 4.64
N SER A 101 3.36 -5.54 5.32
CA SER A 101 2.89 -5.25 6.66
C SER A 101 2.90 -3.73 6.84
N THR A 102 2.02 -3.20 7.67
CA THR A 102 1.96 -1.77 7.96
C THR A 102 2.69 -1.47 9.27
N HIS A 103 3.84 -0.80 9.17
CA HIS A 103 4.68 -0.47 10.34
C HIS A 103 3.94 0.36 11.39
N ASP A 104 3.14 1.35 10.97
CA ASP A 104 2.44 2.26 11.87
C ASP A 104 1.43 1.56 12.78
N CYS A 105 0.85 0.43 12.33
CA CYS A 105 -0.10 -0.37 13.11
C CYS A 105 0.50 -1.69 13.64
N GLY A 106 1.79 -1.94 13.39
CA GLY A 106 2.47 -3.16 13.83
C GLY A 106 1.92 -4.46 13.23
N GLY A 107 1.28 -4.41 12.06
CA GLY A 107 0.63 -5.58 11.48
C GLY A 107 -0.11 -5.32 10.17
N LEU A 108 -1.00 -6.22 9.79
CA LEU A 108 -1.76 -6.13 8.54
C LEU A 108 -2.87 -5.08 8.62
N SER A 109 -2.96 -4.28 7.56
CA SER A 109 -3.95 -3.22 7.40
C SER A 109 -4.64 -3.27 6.04
N LYS A 110 -5.65 -2.42 5.86
CA LYS A 110 -6.32 -2.20 4.56
C LYS A 110 -5.35 -1.70 3.48
N LYS A 111 -4.20 -1.10 3.83
CA LYS A 111 -3.17 -0.70 2.86
C LYS A 111 -2.46 -1.93 2.30
N ASP A 112 -2.12 -2.90 3.14
CA ASP A 112 -1.50 -4.16 2.72
C ASP A 112 -2.41 -4.93 1.75
N ILE A 113 -3.70 -5.06 2.09
CA ILE A 113 -4.68 -5.74 1.23
C ILE A 113 -4.81 -5.05 -0.13
N ARG A 114 -4.88 -3.71 -0.15
CA ARG A 114 -4.98 -2.94 -1.40
C ARG A 114 -3.73 -3.10 -2.26
N LEU A 115 -2.55 -3.05 -1.66
CA LEU A 115 -1.29 -3.19 -2.39
C LEU A 115 -1.10 -4.62 -2.91
N ALA A 116 -1.47 -5.64 -2.13
CA ALA A 116 -1.45 -7.04 -2.53
C ALA A 116 -2.34 -7.30 -3.76
N LYS A 117 -3.58 -6.80 -3.75
CA LYS A 117 -4.50 -6.90 -4.89
C LYS A 117 -3.99 -6.17 -6.13
N PHE A 118 -3.33 -5.02 -5.95
CA PHE A 118 -2.70 -4.32 -7.06
C PHE A 118 -1.51 -5.12 -7.63
N ILE A 119 -0.65 -5.67 -6.78
CA ILE A 119 0.46 -6.54 -7.18
C ILE A 119 -0.04 -7.71 -8.03
N ASP A 120 -1.09 -8.40 -7.59
CA ASP A 120 -1.67 -9.52 -8.34
C ASP A 120 -2.17 -9.07 -9.72
N LYS A 121 -2.85 -7.92 -9.79
CA LYS A 121 -3.30 -7.35 -11.07
C LYS A 121 -2.14 -7.03 -12.01
N VAL A 122 -1.04 -6.47 -11.49
CA VAL A 122 0.14 -6.15 -12.31
C VAL A 122 0.82 -7.44 -12.79
N ALA A 123 0.99 -8.42 -11.89
CA ALA A 123 1.63 -9.70 -12.20
C ALA A 123 0.88 -10.48 -13.30
N LEU A 124 -0.46 -10.47 -13.28
CA LEU A 124 -1.29 -11.14 -14.30
C LEU A 124 -1.25 -10.47 -15.69
N SER A 125 -0.68 -9.28 -15.80
CA SER A 125 -0.64 -8.51 -17.06
C SER A 125 0.69 -8.60 -17.82
N LEU A 126 1.60 -9.47 -17.39
CA LEU A 126 2.97 -9.64 -17.91
C LEU A 126 3.27 -11.10 -18.27
#